data_AF-A0A923HAQ7-F1
#
_entry.id   AF-A0A923HAQ7-F1
#
_cell.length_a   1.000
_cell.length_b   1.000
_cell.length_c   1.000
_cell.angle_alpha   90.00
_cell.angle_beta   90.00
_cell.angle_gamma   90.00
#
_symmetry.space_group_name_H-M   'P 1'
#
loop_
_entity.id
_entity.type
_entity.pdbx_description
1 polymer ?
#
loop_
_entity_poly.entity_id
_entity_poly.type
_entity_poly.pdbx_seq_one_letter_code
_entity_poly.pdbx_strand_id
1 'polypeptide(L)' 'LHKVAPTVTGIPATEYPTPAQRPVNSCLDTSLLATTFHVQIPEWEAALAHVLGKIA' A
#
# COMPACT_ATOMS: atom_id res chain seq x y z
N LEU A 1 2.84 12.08 -27.09
CA LEU A 1 2.93 10.63 -26.77
C LEU A 1 1.80 10.31 -25.80
N HIS A 2 0.73 9.65 -26.26
CA HIS A 2 -0.31 9.16 -25.35
C HIS A 2 0.30 8.02 -24.51
N LYS A 3 0.51 8.25 -23.21
CA LYS A 3 0.90 7.20 -22.27
C LYS A 3 -0.31 6.29 -22.05
N VAL A 4 -0.34 5.16 -22.74
CA VAL A 4 -1.28 4.08 -22.42
C VAL A 4 -0.81 3.44 -21.12
N ALA A 5 -1.72 3.23 -20.18
CA ALA A 5 -1.41 2.53 -18.93
C ALA A 5 -1.04 1.07 -19.25
N PRO A 6 0.01 0.51 -18.61
CA PRO A 6 0.39 -0.88 -18.82
C PRO A 6 -0.63 -1.83 -18.20
N THR A 7 -0.72 -3.04 -18.74
CA THR A 7 -1.42 -4.16 -18.09
C THR A 7 -0.60 -4.64 -16.90
N VAL A 8 -1.23 -4.80 -15.74
CA VAL A 8 -0.59 -5.30 -14.51
C VAL A 8 -1.15 -6.70 -14.20
N THR A 9 -0.27 -7.69 -14.01
CA THR A 9 -0.62 -9.08 -13.70
C THR A 9 0.02 -9.53 -12.39
N GLY A 10 -0.72 -10.23 -11.54
CA GLY A 10 -0.20 -10.77 -10.28
C GLY A 10 0.73 -11.97 -10.51
N ILE A 11 1.80 -12.05 -9.71
CA ILE A 11 2.77 -13.17 -9.69
C ILE A 11 3.01 -13.62 -8.24
N PRO A 12 3.42 -14.87 -8.00
CA PRO A 12 3.93 -15.29 -6.70
C PRO A 12 5.29 -14.62 -6.39
N ALA A 13 5.58 -14.44 -5.10
CA ALA A 13 6.84 -13.83 -4.66
C ALA A 13 8.09 -14.63 -5.10
N THR A 14 7.96 -15.93 -5.36
CA THR A 14 9.06 -16.80 -5.84
C THR A 14 9.54 -16.44 -7.24
N GLU A 15 8.70 -15.79 -8.07
CA GLU A 15 9.08 -15.32 -9.40
C GLU A 15 9.88 -14.01 -9.36
N TYR A 16 9.95 -13.35 -8.20
CA TYR A 16 10.75 -12.15 -7.99
C TYR A 16 11.54 -12.22 -6.67
N PRO A 17 12.64 -12.99 -6.62
CA PRO A 17 13.38 -13.25 -5.40
C PRO A 17 14.13 -11.99 -4.91
N THR A 18 14.06 -11.73 -3.60
CA THR A 18 14.80 -10.65 -2.95
C THR A 18 15.85 -11.19 -1.97
N PRO A 19 17.01 -10.52 -1.79
CA PRO A 19 18.04 -11.00 -0.85
C PRO A 19 17.55 -11.13 0.58
N ALA A 20 16.72 -10.20 1.05
CA ALA A 20 16.06 -10.30 2.34
C ALA A 20 14.72 -11.01 2.20
N GLN A 21 14.41 -11.93 3.10
CA GLN A 21 13.11 -12.59 3.15
C GLN A 21 12.00 -11.59 3.45
N ARG A 22 10.88 -11.72 2.74
CA ARG A 22 9.68 -10.89 2.93
C ARG A 22 8.63 -11.71 3.69
N PRO A 23 8.04 -11.17 4.77
CA PRO A 23 6.93 -11.82 5.44
C PRO A 23 5.69 -11.89 4.54
N VAL A 24 4.90 -12.95 4.69
CA VAL A 24 3.65 -13.16 3.93
C VAL A 24 2.57 -12.16 4.33
N ASN A 25 2.56 -11.73 5.60
CA ASN A 25 1.64 -10.74 6.12
C ASN A 25 2.40 -9.70 6.95
N SER A 26 2.19 -8.42 6.66
CA SER A 26 2.75 -7.28 7.41
C SER A 26 1.68 -6.29 7.85
N CYS A 27 0.40 -6.66 7.78
CA CYS A 27 -0.69 -5.83 8.27
C CYS A 27 -0.58 -5.67 9.79
N LEU A 28 -0.73 -4.43 10.26
CA LEU A 28 -0.65 -4.07 11.66
C LEU A 28 -2.04 -3.67 12.17
N ASP A 29 -2.38 -4.08 13.40
CA ASP A 29 -3.56 -3.58 14.10
C ASP A 29 -3.23 -2.21 14.72
N THR A 30 -4.03 -1.21 14.37
CA THR A 30 -3.84 0.18 14.78
C THR A 30 -4.83 0.60 15.87
N SER A 31 -5.55 -0.35 16.48
CA SER A 31 -6.55 -0.09 17.53
C SER A 31 -5.96 0.64 18.73
N LEU A 32 -4.73 0.31 19.15
CA LEU A 32 -4.07 0.98 20.28
C LEU A 32 -3.78 2.45 19.99
N LEU A 33 -3.33 2.77 18.77
CA LEU A 33 -3.10 4.15 18.33
C LEU A 33 -4.41 4.95 18.35
N ALA A 34 -5.47 4.35 17.82
CA ALA A 34 -6.82 4.90 17.77
C ALA A 34 -7.39 5.18 19.18
N THR A 35 -7.22 4.27 20.13
CA THR A 35 -7.79 4.42 21.48
C THR A 35 -6.96 5.34 22.37
N THR A 36 -5.62 5.30 22.23
CA THR A 36 -4.71 6.01 23.14
C THR A 36 -4.53 7.46 22.73
N PHE A 37 -4.41 7.72 21.42
CA PHE A 37 -4.09 9.05 20.90
C PHE A 37 -5.23 9.66 20.08
N HIS A 38 -6.35 8.96 19.92
CA HIS A 38 -7.47 9.38 19.08
C HIS A 38 -7.06 9.64 17.61
N VAL A 39 -5.99 8.99 17.16
CA VAL A 39 -5.49 9.08 15.78
C VAL A 39 -6.07 7.91 14.98
N GLN A 40 -6.93 8.23 14.02
CA GLN A 40 -7.46 7.27 13.06
C GLN A 40 -6.61 7.28 11.79
N ILE A 41 -6.21 6.09 11.32
CA ILE A 41 -5.57 5.95 10.01
C ILE A 41 -6.69 5.76 8.98
N PRO A 42 -6.74 6.59 7.92
CA PRO A 42 -7.77 6.45 6.89
C PRO A 42 -7.60 5.16 6.10
N GLU A 43 -8.70 4.69 5.50
CA GLU A 43 -8.64 3.63 4.47
C GLU A 43 -7.63 4.00 3.39
N TRP A 44 -6.85 3.00 2.96
CA TRP A 44 -5.66 3.23 2.14
C TRP A 44 -6.00 3.81 0.77
N GLU A 45 -7.16 3.47 0.19
CA GLU A 45 -7.63 4.00 -1.08
C GLU A 45 -7.85 5.51 -1.01
N ALA A 46 -8.47 5.98 0.07
CA ALA A 46 -8.74 7.41 0.27
C ALA A 46 -7.45 8.21 0.48
N ALA A 47 -6.52 7.67 1.28
CA ALA A 47 -5.21 8.28 1.48
C ALA A 47 -4.40 8.36 0.18
N LEU A 48 -4.41 7.29 -0.62
CA LEU A 48 -3.73 7.22 -1.91
C LEU A 48 -4.31 8.25 -2.90
N ALA A 49 -5.63 8.33 -3.02
CA ALA A 49 -6.29 9.29 -3.89
C ALA A 49 -5.92 10.73 -3.54
N HIS A 50 -5.86 11.07 -2.25
CA HIS A 50 -5.44 12.39 -1.77
C HIS A 50 -4.00 12.73 -2.19
N VAL A 51 -3.07 11.79 -2.07
CA VAL A 51 -1.67 12.03 -2.45
C VAL A 51 -1.52 12.15 -3.96
N LEU A 52 -2.15 11.26 -4.74
CA LEU A 52 -2.10 11.31 -6.20
C LEU A 52 -2.68 12.62 -6.74
N GLY A 53 -3.76 13.13 -6.14
CA GLY A 53 -4.35 14.42 -6.50
C GLY A 53 -3.41 15.63 -6.30
N LYS A 54 -2.34 15.50 -5.52
CA LYS A 54 -1.32 16.56 -5.33
C LYS A 54 -0.17 16.51 -6.33
N ILE A 55 -0.04 15.41 -7.07
CA ILE A 55 1.04 15.17 -8.04
C ILE A 55 0.54 15.39 -9.48
N ALA A 56 -0.79 15.43 -9.66
CA ALA A 56 -1.47 15.63 -10.94
C ALA A 56 -1.37 17.08 -11.45
#